data_AF-A0A0D6JB87-F1
#
_entry.id   AF-A0A0D6JB87-F1
#
_cell.length_a   1.000
_cell.length_b   1.000
_cell.length_c   1.000
_cell.angle_alpha   90.00
_cell.angle_beta   90.00
_cell.angle_gamma   90.00
#
_symmetry.space_group_name_H-M   'P 1'
#
loop_
_entity.id
_entity.type
_entity.pdbx_description
1 polymer ?
#
loop_
_entity_poly.entity_id
_entity_poly.type
_entity_poly.pdbx_seq_one_letter_code
_entity_poly.pdbx_strand_id
1 'polypeptide(L)'
;MAKISTNFRRAVSAVVFASTLVFSVSQAGAVSLSVKRACIGDYLSYCSAHSVGSSSLRQCMRDAGPRLSRGCVNALVAAGEVSKAEVSRRSARR
;
A
#
# COMPACT_ATOMS: atom_id res chain seq x y z
N MET A 1 22.88 -22.33 11.03
CA MET A 1 23.73 -21.64 12.02
C MET A 1 24.76 -20.81 11.28
N ALA A 2 24.69 -19.48 11.36
CA ALA A 2 25.84 -18.57 11.25
C ALA A 2 25.37 -17.19 11.71
N LYS A 3 25.93 -16.71 12.82
CA LYS A 3 25.60 -15.48 13.53
C LYS A 3 25.95 -14.25 12.68
N ILE A 4 24.99 -13.36 12.44
CA ILE A 4 25.30 -11.96 12.08
C ILE A 4 25.59 -11.25 13.40
N SER A 5 26.85 -11.34 13.80
CA SER A 5 27.39 -10.76 15.02
C SER A 5 28.18 -9.50 14.66
N THR A 6 27.59 -8.39 15.07
CA THR A 6 28.28 -7.23 15.66
C THR A 6 29.22 -6.39 14.79
N ASN A 7 29.10 -5.08 14.97
CA ASN A 7 30.10 -4.04 14.68
C ASN A 7 30.07 -3.53 13.23
N PHE A 8 29.22 -2.55 12.89
CA PHE A 8 29.43 -1.14 13.26
C PHE A 8 30.90 -0.81 13.55
N ARG A 9 31.49 0.02 12.69
CA ARG A 9 32.84 0.62 12.75
C ARG A 9 34.00 -0.24 12.22
N ARG A 10 34.41 0.15 11.00
CA ARG A 10 35.79 0.33 10.48
C ARG A 10 36.02 -0.37 9.14
N ALA A 11 36.94 0.23 8.38
CA ALA A 11 37.33 -0.03 6.98
C ALA A 11 36.26 0.49 5.99
N VAL A 12 36.36 1.70 5.40
CA VAL A 12 37.46 2.30 4.62
C VAL A 12 38.02 1.31 3.58
N SER A 13 37.94 1.77 2.34
CA SER A 13 38.67 1.33 1.14
C SER A 13 38.04 0.24 0.26
N ALA A 14 37.59 0.77 -0.88
CA ALA A 14 38.01 0.35 -2.22
C ALA A 14 37.33 -0.88 -2.85
N VAL A 15 36.56 -0.57 -3.91
CA VAL A 15 36.38 -1.37 -5.14
C VAL A 15 35.72 -2.73 -4.90
N VAL A 16 34.45 -2.94 -5.25
CA VAL A 16 33.98 -3.35 -6.58
C VAL A 16 32.55 -2.85 -6.79
N PHE A 17 32.34 -1.99 -7.80
CA PHE A 17 31.00 -1.62 -8.30
C PHE A 17 30.40 -2.81 -9.07
N ALA A 18 29.85 -3.80 -8.38
CA ALA A 18 28.92 -4.75 -8.98
C ALA A 18 27.50 -4.21 -8.80
N SER A 19 27.11 -3.33 -9.72
CA SER A 19 25.79 -2.70 -9.76
C SER A 19 24.70 -3.75 -9.99
N THR A 20 24.15 -4.32 -8.92
CA THR A 20 22.90 -5.06 -9.00
C THR A 20 21.77 -4.05 -9.21
N LEU A 21 21.37 -3.86 -10.47
CA LEU A 21 20.18 -3.11 -10.83
C LEU A 21 18.97 -3.84 -10.23
N VAL A 22 18.51 -3.36 -9.08
CA VAL A 22 17.24 -3.80 -8.50
C VAL A 22 16.13 -3.15 -9.31
N PHE A 23 15.64 -3.84 -10.34
CA PHE A 23 14.47 -3.43 -11.10
C PHE A 23 13.26 -3.37 -10.16
N SER A 24 12.89 -2.16 -9.73
CA SER A 24 11.65 -1.93 -9.01
C SER A 24 10.50 -1.94 -10.01
N VAL A 25 9.80 -3.07 -10.13
CA VAL A 25 8.55 -3.16 -10.89
C VAL A 25 7.50 -2.32 -10.15
N SER A 26 7.31 -1.08 -10.60
CA SER A 26 6.15 -0.27 -10.24
C SER A 26 4.94 -0.88 -10.95
N GLN A 27 4.19 -1.74 -10.25
CA GLN A 27 2.89 -2.22 -10.74
C GLN A 27 1.98 -1.00 -10.93
N ALA A 28 1.75 -0.63 -12.19
CA ALA A 28 0.80 0.40 -12.57
C ALA A 28 -0.59 -0.03 -12.06
N GLY A 29 -1.14 0.76 -11.14
CA GLY A 29 -2.33 0.45 -10.35
C GLY A 29 -3.59 0.32 -11.19
N ALA A 30 -3.85 -0.88 -11.68
CA ALA A 30 -5.17 -1.28 -12.16
C ALA A 30 -5.99 -1.74 -10.96
N VAL A 31 -7.00 -0.94 -10.58
CA VAL A 31 -7.96 -1.35 -9.55
C VAL A 31 -8.65 -2.63 -10.02
N SER A 32 -8.43 -3.72 -9.29
CA SER A 32 -8.93 -5.04 -9.66
C SER A 32 -10.47 -5.06 -9.68
N LEU A 33 -11.04 -5.97 -10.49
CA LEU A 33 -12.49 -6.15 -10.57
C LEU A 33 -13.07 -6.55 -9.20
N SER A 34 -12.31 -7.27 -8.38
CA SER A 34 -12.68 -7.64 -7.01
C SER A 34 -12.84 -6.41 -6.11
N VAL A 35 -11.91 -5.46 -6.17
CA VAL A 35 -12.01 -4.18 -5.44
C VAL A 35 -13.23 -3.39 -5.91
N LYS A 36 -13.45 -3.28 -7.23
CA LYS A 36 -14.61 -2.56 -7.76
C LYS A 36 -15.93 -3.12 -7.22
N ARG A 37 -16.08 -4.44 -7.20
CA ARG A 37 -17.30 -5.10 -6.69
C ARG A 37 -17.47 -4.93 -5.18
N ALA A 38 -16.40 -5.13 -4.41
CA ALA A 38 -16.46 -5.00 -2.96
C ALA A 38 -16.72 -3.56 -2.49
N CYS A 39 -16.23 -2.58 -3.24
CA CYS A 39 -16.24 -1.18 -2.84
C CYS A 39 -17.34 -0.34 -3.50
N ILE A 40 -18.21 -0.91 -4.33
CA ILE A 40 -19.16 -0.09 -5.13
C ILE A 40 -20.13 0.70 -4.25
N GLY A 41 -20.63 0.11 -3.16
CA GLY A 41 -21.52 0.80 -2.22
C GLY A 41 -20.78 1.96 -1.52
N ASP A 42 -19.61 1.69 -0.96
CA ASP A 42 -18.77 2.69 -0.31
C ASP A 42 -18.37 3.83 -1.26
N TYR A 43 -18.05 3.48 -2.52
CA TYR A 43 -17.73 4.45 -3.57
C TYR A 43 -18.88 5.40 -3.83
N LEU A 44 -20.09 4.85 -4.04
CA LEU A 44 -21.26 5.66 -4.34
C LEU A 44 -21.65 6.56 -3.15
N SER A 45 -21.44 6.11 -1.92
CA SER A 45 -21.76 6.88 -0.71
C SER A 45 -20.74 7.97 -0.37
N TYR A 46 -19.46 7.78 -0.66
CA TYR A 46 -18.40 8.64 -0.14
C TYR A 46 -17.54 9.33 -1.19
N CYS A 47 -17.34 8.71 -2.35
CA CYS A 47 -16.31 9.13 -3.32
C CYS A 47 -16.83 9.21 -4.76
N SER A 48 -18.15 9.29 -4.98
CA SER A 48 -18.80 9.27 -6.29
C SER A 48 -18.40 10.44 -7.21
N ALA A 49 -17.87 11.52 -6.64
CA ALA A 49 -17.32 12.66 -7.39
C ALA A 49 -15.99 12.36 -8.10
N HIS A 50 -15.31 11.25 -7.76
CA HIS A 50 -14.00 10.92 -8.31
C HIS A 50 -14.10 9.80 -9.33
N SER A 51 -13.39 9.91 -10.45
CA SER A 51 -13.38 8.86 -11.48
C SER A 51 -12.69 7.58 -10.98
N VAL A 52 -13.25 6.42 -11.38
CA VAL A 52 -12.71 5.11 -11.01
C VAL A 52 -11.29 4.93 -11.53
N GLY A 53 -10.35 4.59 -10.64
CA GLY A 53 -8.93 4.41 -10.97
C GLY A 53 -8.08 5.68 -10.89
N SER A 54 -8.69 6.85 -10.67
CA SER A 54 -7.95 8.10 -10.47
C SER A 54 -7.16 8.12 -9.15
N SER A 55 -6.12 8.94 -9.11
CA SER A 55 -5.38 9.23 -7.89
C SER A 55 -6.25 9.93 -6.84
N SER A 56 -7.18 10.79 -7.26
CA SER A 56 -8.11 11.48 -6.38
C SER A 56 -9.10 10.52 -5.72
N LEU A 57 -9.58 9.50 -6.44
CA LEU A 57 -10.38 8.44 -5.83
C LEU A 57 -9.58 7.66 -4.78
N ARG A 58 -8.32 7.29 -5.07
CA ARG A 58 -7.46 6.60 -4.09
C ARG A 58 -7.30 7.42 -2.83
N GLN A 59 -7.12 8.73 -2.97
CA GLN A 59 -7.05 9.65 -1.82
C GLN A 59 -8.37 9.68 -1.05
N CYS A 60 -9.51 9.89 -1.73
CA CYS A 60 -10.82 9.90 -1.09
C CYS A 60 -11.11 8.60 -0.32
N MET A 61 -10.83 7.44 -0.91
CA MET A 61 -11.02 6.14 -0.25
C MET A 61 -10.11 5.98 0.98
N ARG A 62 -8.88 6.48 0.92
CA ARG A 62 -7.98 6.50 2.09
C ARG A 62 -8.55 7.38 3.19
N ASP A 63 -9.06 8.57 2.87
CA ASP A 63 -9.56 9.52 3.87
C ASP A 63 -10.90 9.06 4.46
N ALA A 64 -11.77 8.50 3.63
CA ALA A 64 -13.02 7.88 4.06
C ALA A 64 -12.81 6.57 4.84
N GLY A 65 -11.60 5.99 4.86
CA GLY A 65 -11.24 4.70 5.49
C GLY A 65 -12.03 4.29 6.75
N PRO A 66 -12.25 5.19 7.73
CA PRO A 66 -13.11 4.92 8.89
C PRO A 66 -14.56 4.59 8.66
N ARG A 67 -15.13 5.12 7.58
CA ARG A 67 -16.53 5.02 7.16
C ARG A 67 -16.77 3.91 6.16
N LEU A 68 -15.71 3.38 5.54
CA LEU A 68 -15.83 2.28 4.59
C LEU A 68 -16.22 0.97 5.30
N SER A 69 -16.94 0.12 4.57
CA SER A 69 -17.22 -1.24 4.97
C SER A 69 -15.92 -2.04 5.18
N ARG A 70 -15.94 -3.00 6.12
CA ARG A 70 -14.79 -3.90 6.34
C ARG A 70 -14.44 -4.68 5.08
N GLY A 71 -15.45 -5.04 4.27
CA GLY A 71 -15.28 -5.75 3.01
C GLY A 71 -14.43 -4.96 2.02
N CYS A 72 -14.73 -3.67 1.82
CA CYS A 72 -13.93 -2.84 0.93
C CYS A 72 -12.51 -2.60 1.47
N VAL A 73 -12.35 -2.32 2.77
CA VAL A 73 -11.01 -2.14 3.37
C VAL A 73 -10.14 -3.40 3.17
N ASN A 74 -10.71 -4.58 3.40
CA ASN A 74 -10.00 -5.84 3.17
C ASN A 74 -9.64 -6.06 1.69
N ALA A 75 -10.52 -5.69 0.77
CA ALA A 75 -10.25 -5.77 -0.67
C ALA A 75 -9.12 -4.81 -1.09
N LEU A 76 -9.11 -3.58 -0.57
CA LEU A 76 -8.03 -2.61 -0.81
C LEU A 76 -6.69 -3.11 -0.28
N VAL A 77 -6.68 -3.74 0.89
CA VAL A 77 -5.49 -4.38 1.45
C VAL A 77 -5.01 -5.56 0.61
N ALA A 78 -5.92 -6.42 0.17
CA ALA A 78 -5.61 -7.58 -0.65
C ALA A 78 -5.05 -7.18 -2.03
N ALA A 79 -5.52 -6.05 -2.58
CA ALA A 79 -5.03 -5.48 -3.83
C ALA A 79 -3.74 -4.66 -3.68
N GLY A 80 -3.23 -4.46 -2.45
CA GLY A 80 -2.02 -3.66 -2.20
C GLY A 80 -2.22 -2.15 -2.30
N GLU A 81 -3.46 -1.67 -2.41
CA GLU A 81 -3.80 -0.24 -2.46
C GLU A 81 -3.61 0.45 -1.10
N VAL A 82 -3.71 -0.33 -0.01
CA VAL A 82 -3.43 0.10 1.37
C VAL A 82 -2.68 -0.99 2.11
N SER A 83 -1.66 -0.63 2.89
CA SER A 83 -0.93 -1.62 3.69
C SER A 83 -1.72 -2.03 4.94
N LYS A 84 -1.59 -3.30 5.35
CA LYS A 84 -2.15 -3.78 6.63
C LYS A 84 -1.66 -2.94 7.82
N ALA A 85 -0.39 -2.56 7.80
CA ALA A 85 0.21 -1.73 8.84
C ALA A 85 -0.49 -0.37 8.97
N GLU A 86 -0.84 0.27 7.85
CA GLU A 86 -1.58 1.55 7.86
C GLU A 86 -2.99 1.37 8.42
N VAL A 87 -3.70 0.31 8.02
CA VAL A 87 -5.04 0.02 8.56
C VAL A 87 -4.97 -0.21 10.08
N SER A 88 -4.03 -1.04 10.55
CA SER A 88 -3.85 -1.32 11.98
C SER A 88 -3.43 -0.08 12.78
N ARG A 89 -2.55 0.76 12.23
CA ARG A 89 -2.14 2.01 12.86
C ARG A 89 -3.31 2.96 13.05
N ARG A 90 -4.21 3.06 12.06
CA ARG A 90 -5.41 3.89 12.13
C ARG A 90 -6.47 3.31 13.06
N SER A 91 -6.62 1.99 13.13
CA SER A 91 -7.57 1.38 14.07
C SER A 91 -7.13 1.52 15.52
N ALA A 92 -5.81 1.49 15.80
CA ALA A 92 -5.27 1.70 17.14
C ALA A 92 -5.35 3.17 17.63
N ARG A 93 -5.62 4.11 16.73
CA ARG A 93 -5.78 5.55 17.04
C ARG A 93 -7.23 5.97 17.27
N ARG A 94 -8.19 5.07 17.06
CA ARG A 94 -9.60 5.31 17.37
C ARG A 94 -9.93 4.79 18.75
#